data_AF-A0A2S9D3X1-F1
#
_entry.id   AF-A0A2S9D3X1-F1
#
_cell.length_a   1.000
_cell.length_b   1.000
_cell.length_c   1.000
_cell.angle_alpha   90.00
_cell.angle_beta   90.00
_cell.angle_gamma   90.00
#
_symmetry.space_group_name_H-M   'P 1'
#
loop_
_entity.id
_entity.type
_entity.pdbx_description
1 polymer ?
#
loop_
_entity_poly.entity_id
_entity_poly.type
_entity_poly.pdbx_seq_one_letter_code
_entity_poly.pdbx_strand_id
1 'polypeptide(L)'
;MTEPQHSESSPAKVGAVEPERPSVQWPEAPSPTGDSLVDRALSLLDGVVDSPVPDHGELYAGVHDGLLEALDAEPGLPAPPQSNPRPEGDS
;
A
#
# COMPACT_ATOMS: atom_id res chain seq x y z
N MET A 1 -6.49 -14.48 56.69
CA MET A 1 -7.31 -14.27 55.49
C MET A 1 -8.28 -13.14 55.77
N THR A 2 -7.99 -11.93 55.32
CA THR A 2 -8.97 -10.83 55.18
C THR A 2 -8.46 -9.92 54.07
N GLU A 3 -9.07 -10.06 52.90
CA GLU A 3 -8.88 -9.18 51.74
C GLU A 3 -9.77 -7.92 51.93
N PRO A 4 -9.27 -6.69 51.72
CA PRO A 4 -10.12 -5.51 51.75
C PRO A 4 -10.86 -5.36 50.40
N GLN A 5 -12.17 -5.22 50.50
CA GLN A 5 -13.12 -5.01 49.40
C GLN A 5 -12.75 -3.76 48.59
N HIS A 6 -12.52 -3.93 47.28
CA HIS A 6 -12.50 -2.81 46.34
C HIS A 6 -13.94 -2.34 46.08
N SER A 7 -14.24 -1.15 46.59
CA SER A 7 -15.48 -0.40 46.33
C SER A 7 -15.73 -0.24 44.84
N GLU A 8 -16.93 -0.64 44.41
CA GLU A 8 -17.55 -0.30 43.14
C GLU A 8 -17.65 1.23 43.03
N SER A 9 -16.70 1.84 42.32
CA SER A 9 -16.77 3.26 41.98
C SER A 9 -17.41 3.37 40.60
N SER A 10 -18.71 3.72 40.58
CA SER A 10 -19.38 4.25 39.41
C SER A 10 -18.47 5.23 38.67
N PRO A 11 -18.24 5.11 37.35
CA PRO A 11 -17.68 6.23 36.62
C PRO A 11 -18.79 7.27 36.50
N ALA A 12 -18.73 8.24 37.41
CA ALA A 12 -19.37 9.52 37.24
C ALA A 12 -19.02 10.06 35.85
N LYS A 13 -20.05 10.49 35.12
CA LYS A 13 -20.06 11.36 33.95
C LYS A 13 -18.86 12.32 33.91
N VAL A 14 -17.73 11.84 33.41
CA VAL A 14 -16.64 12.66 32.90
C VAL A 14 -17.09 13.05 31.51
N GLY A 15 -17.25 14.36 31.27
CA GLY A 15 -17.45 14.86 29.91
C GLY A 15 -16.37 14.24 29.04
N ALA A 16 -16.79 13.46 28.03
CA ALA A 16 -15.89 12.86 27.08
C ALA A 16 -15.15 13.99 26.38
N VAL A 17 -13.98 14.34 26.91
CA VAL A 17 -12.92 14.92 26.11
C VAL A 17 -12.55 13.77 25.20
N GLU A 18 -13.22 13.70 24.04
CA GLU A 18 -12.76 12.88 22.93
C GLU A 18 -11.29 13.27 22.77
N PRO A 19 -10.33 12.34 22.95
CA PRO A 19 -8.94 12.67 22.73
C PRO A 19 -8.89 13.19 21.31
N GLU A 20 -8.54 14.46 21.13
CA GLU A 20 -8.40 15.06 19.80
C GLU A 20 -7.44 14.15 19.05
N ARG A 21 -7.99 13.33 18.15
CA ARG A 21 -7.18 12.39 17.39
C ARG A 21 -6.14 13.28 16.71
N PRO A 22 -4.84 13.08 16.93
CA PRO A 22 -3.83 13.91 16.29
C PRO A 22 -4.18 13.94 14.81
N SER A 23 -4.42 15.14 14.27
CA SER A 23 -4.78 15.32 12.88
C SER A 23 -3.60 14.83 12.06
N VAL A 24 -3.64 13.55 11.66
CA VAL A 24 -2.60 12.93 10.85
C VAL A 24 -2.64 13.66 9.51
N GLN A 25 -1.59 14.42 9.23
CA GLN A 25 -1.44 15.08 7.96
C GLN A 25 -0.95 14.04 6.96
N TRP A 26 -1.90 13.48 6.21
CA TRP A 26 -1.60 12.55 5.14
C TRP A 26 -0.90 13.28 3.99
N PRO A 27 0.06 12.62 3.33
CA PRO A 27 0.64 13.13 2.11
C PRO A 27 -0.44 13.29 1.03
N GLU A 28 -0.19 14.19 0.10
CA GLU A 28 -1.06 14.39 -1.06
C GLU A 28 -1.07 13.13 -1.94
N ALA A 29 -2.16 12.93 -2.68
CA ALA A 29 -2.30 11.79 -3.57
C ALA A 29 -1.17 11.76 -4.62
N PRO A 30 -0.67 10.57 -4.99
CA PRO A 30 0.38 10.46 -6.00
C PRO A 30 -0.08 11.03 -7.34
N SER A 31 0.82 11.73 -8.03
CA SER A 31 0.58 12.14 -9.41
C SER A 31 0.55 10.92 -10.33
N PRO A 32 -0.27 10.92 -11.39
CA PRO A 32 -0.33 9.82 -12.34
C PRO A 32 1.04 9.62 -12.99
N THR A 33 1.44 8.36 -13.07
CA THR A 33 2.75 7.92 -13.59
C THR A 33 2.77 7.86 -15.12
N GLY A 34 1.59 7.84 -15.74
CA GLY A 34 1.43 7.72 -17.21
C GLY A 34 1.29 6.27 -17.67
N ASP A 35 1.42 5.30 -16.77
CA ASP A 35 1.12 3.90 -17.01
C ASP A 35 -0.20 3.52 -16.30
N SER A 36 -1.19 3.10 -17.09
CA SER A 36 -2.51 2.75 -16.57
C SER A 36 -2.51 1.58 -15.58
N LEU A 37 -1.57 0.64 -15.69
CA LEU A 37 -1.47 -0.50 -14.78
C LEU A 37 -0.89 -0.07 -13.44
N VAL A 38 0.14 0.78 -13.48
CA VAL A 38 0.74 1.38 -12.27
C VAL A 38 -0.25 2.31 -11.58
N ASP A 39 -0.94 3.18 -12.33
CA ASP A 39 -1.94 4.11 -11.79
C ASP A 39 -3.12 3.37 -11.14
N ARG A 40 -3.53 2.24 -11.74
CA ARG A 40 -4.55 1.34 -11.15
C ARG A 40 -4.06 0.72 -9.84
N ALA A 41 -2.81 0.26 -9.77
CA ALA A 41 -2.25 -0.31 -8.54
C ALA A 41 -2.16 0.74 -7.42
N LEU A 42 -1.71 1.96 -7.74
CA LEU A 42 -1.60 3.06 -6.78
C LEU A 42 -2.96 3.58 -6.29
N SER A 43 -4.02 3.43 -7.08
CA SER A 43 -5.38 3.84 -6.69
C SER A 43 -5.90 3.12 -5.44
N LEU A 44 -5.34 1.95 -5.08
CA LEU A 44 -5.68 1.23 -3.85
C LEU A 44 -5.28 2.00 -2.58
N LEU A 45 -4.30 2.91 -2.67
CA LEU A 45 -3.85 3.70 -1.53
C LEU A 45 -4.84 4.80 -1.11
N ASP A 46 -5.78 5.17 -1.96
CA ASP A 46 -6.81 6.19 -1.67
C ASP A 46 -7.66 5.79 -0.45
N GLY A 47 -7.96 4.49 -0.32
CA GLY A 47 -8.73 3.95 0.79
C GLY A 47 -7.96 3.74 2.10
N VAL A 48 -6.63 3.93 2.12
CA VAL A 48 -5.81 3.67 3.31
C VAL A 48 -6.20 4.59 4.46
N VAL A 49 -6.53 5.85 4.16
CA VAL A 49 -6.89 6.88 5.14
C VAL A 49 -8.16 6.50 5.91
N ASP A 50 -9.13 5.88 5.23
CA ASP A 50 -10.41 5.46 5.81
C ASP A 50 -10.38 4.04 6.41
N SER A 51 -9.34 3.27 6.09
CA SER A 51 -9.21 1.89 6.55
C SER A 51 -8.59 1.77 7.96
N PRO A 52 -9.08 0.83 8.79
CA PRO A 52 -8.41 0.44 10.02
C PRO A 52 -6.97 -0.04 9.80
N VAL A 53 -6.06 0.28 10.73
CA VAL A 53 -4.64 -0.15 10.68
C VAL A 53 -4.45 -1.66 10.45
N PRO A 54 -5.25 -2.58 11.02
CA PRO A 54 -5.14 -4.00 10.72
C PRO A 54 -5.29 -4.35 9.23
N ASP A 55 -6.07 -3.57 8.49
CA ASP A 55 -6.37 -3.81 7.07
C ASP A 55 -5.31 -3.21 6.14
N HIS A 56 -4.44 -2.34 6.67
CA HIS A 56 -3.35 -1.70 5.88
C HIS A 56 -2.42 -2.74 5.27
N GLY A 57 -2.19 -3.86 5.96
CA GLY A 57 -1.35 -4.94 5.46
C GLY A 57 -1.88 -5.54 4.16
N GLU A 58 -3.19 -5.77 4.08
CA GLU A 58 -3.82 -6.28 2.86
C GLU A 58 -3.81 -5.25 1.73
N LEU A 59 -4.04 -3.97 2.05
CA LEU A 59 -3.95 -2.88 1.07
C LEU A 59 -2.55 -2.77 0.46
N TYR A 60 -1.50 -2.80 1.30
CA TYR A 60 -0.13 -2.75 0.81
C TYR A 60 0.26 -3.99 0.01
N ALA A 61 -0.19 -5.18 0.43
CA ALA A 61 0.02 -6.40 -0.34
C ALA A 61 -0.61 -6.30 -1.73
N GLY A 62 -1.86 -5.84 -1.83
CA GLY A 62 -2.55 -5.64 -3.10
C GLY A 62 -1.85 -4.62 -4.02
N VAL A 63 -1.30 -3.53 -3.46
CA VAL A 63 -0.48 -2.58 -4.22
C VAL A 63 0.78 -3.26 -4.76
N HIS A 64 1.48 -4.03 -3.93
CA HIS A 64 2.68 -4.76 -4.37
C HIS A 64 2.38 -5.79 -5.46
N ASP A 65 1.31 -6.57 -5.31
CA ASP A 65 0.89 -7.55 -6.31
C ASP A 65 0.47 -6.87 -7.63
N GLY A 66 -0.25 -5.75 -7.57
CA GLY A 66 -0.64 -4.99 -8.77
C GLY A 66 0.56 -4.35 -9.49
N LEU A 67 1.57 -3.89 -8.74
CA LEU A 67 2.81 -3.38 -9.33
C LEU A 67 3.65 -4.51 -9.96
N LEU A 68 3.67 -5.69 -9.36
CA LEU A 68 4.29 -6.88 -9.96
C LEU A 68 3.59 -7.27 -11.26
N GLU A 69 2.25 -7.30 -11.28
CA GLU A 69 1.46 -7.54 -12.50
C GLU A 69 1.79 -6.51 -13.60
N ALA A 70 1.94 -5.23 -13.24
CA ALA A 70 2.33 -4.18 -14.18
C ALA A 70 3.73 -4.40 -14.78
N LEU A 71 4.68 -4.89 -13.98
CA LEU A 71 6.03 -5.24 -14.46
C LEU A 71 6.01 -6.46 -15.38
N ASP A 72 5.20 -7.47 -15.05
CA ASP A 72 5.06 -8.69 -15.85
C ASP A 72 4.30 -8.43 -17.16
N ALA A 73 3.50 -7.37 -17.24
CA ALA A 73 2.68 -7.02 -18.41
C ALA A 73 3.48 -6.43 -19.60
N GLU A 74 4.78 -6.69 -19.71
CA GLU A 74 5.70 -6.10 -20.70
C GLU A 74 5.04 -5.80 -22.07
N PRO A 75 5.00 -4.53 -22.52
CA PRO A 75 4.78 -4.20 -23.91
C PRO A 75 6.06 -4.50 -24.70
N GLY A 76 6.27 -5.77 -25.03
CA GLY A 76 7.24 -6.22 -26.03
C GLY A 76 8.70 -5.92 -25.71
N LEU A 77 9.32 -6.80 -24.93
CA LEU A 77 10.78 -6.97 -24.99
C LEU A 77 11.17 -7.15 -26.48
N PRO A 78 12.01 -6.31 -27.09
CA PRO A 78 12.49 -6.59 -28.43
C PRO A 78 13.20 -7.94 -28.37
N ALA A 79 12.79 -8.87 -29.24
CA ALA A 79 13.49 -10.14 -29.41
C ALA A 79 15.00 -9.86 -29.50
N PRO A 80 15.85 -10.61 -28.79
CA PRO A 80 17.30 -10.42 -28.89
C PRO A 80 17.65 -10.38 -30.39
N PRO A 81 18.50 -9.44 -30.84
CA PRO A 81 18.82 -9.36 -32.26
C PRO A 81 19.29 -10.74 -32.69
N GLN A 82 18.52 -11.36 -33.60
CA GLN A 82 18.92 -12.62 -34.21
C GLN A 82 20.31 -12.38 -34.74
N SER A 83 21.29 -13.02 -34.11
CA SER A 83 22.68 -12.93 -34.49
C SER A 83 22.75 -13.50 -35.90
N ASN A 84 22.64 -12.65 -36.91
CA ASN A 84 22.88 -13.03 -38.30
C ASN A 84 24.24 -13.75 -38.30
N PRO A 85 24.33 -14.97 -38.86
CA PRO A 85 25.61 -15.63 -38.97
C PRO A 85 26.53 -14.69 -39.73
N ARG A 86 27.53 -14.17 -39.04
CA ARG A 86 28.59 -13.35 -39.61
C ARG A 86 29.19 -14.19 -40.74
N PRO A 87 29.21 -13.74 -42.01
CA PRO A 87 29.94 -14.45 -43.04
C PRO A 87 31.41 -14.38 -42.61
N GLU A 88 31.93 -15.51 -42.15
CA GLU A 88 33.33 -15.70 -41.86
C GLU A 88 34.07 -15.41 -43.16
N GLY A 89 34.76 -14.27 -43.18
CA GLY A 89 35.59 -13.87 -44.30
C GLY A 89 36.72 -14.88 -44.41
N ASP A 90 36.66 -15.64 -45.50
CA ASP A 90 37.76 -16.40 -46.09
C ASP A 90 39.00 -15.51 -46.20
N SER A 91 40.09 -15.91 -45.54
CA SER A 91 41.46 -15.39 -45.74
C SER A 91 42.47 -16.41 -45.28
#